data_AF-A0A7V1F777-F1
#
_entry.id   AF-A0A7V1F777-F1
#
_cell.length_a   1.000
_cell.length_b   1.000
_cell.length_c   1.000
_cell.angle_alpha   90.00
_cell.angle_beta   90.00
_cell.angle_gamma   90.00
#
_symmetry.space_group_name_H-M   'P 1'
#
loop_
_entity.id
_entity.type
_entity.pdbx_description
1 polymer ?
#
loop_
_entity_poly.entity_id
_entity_poly.type
_entity_poly.pdbx_seq_one_letter_code
_entity_poly.pdbx_strand_id
1 'polypeptide(L)'
;MKLEFYYDKRKSDIEKVSKLTKKLQNLKKKNIQLKIIDISSMSEDEVFRIYENAWKPAVYKKYKIRRVFGTHRRPGIHFGIKPALLVYESDDKYPTDVYPHDIHGKVITIENFLMTIK
;
A
#
# COMPACT_ATOMS: atom_id res chain seq x y z
N MET A 1 14.04 3.47 6.79
CA MET A 1 12.72 3.43 6.14
C MET A 1 12.54 2.10 5.42
N LYS A 2 11.38 1.48 5.61
CA LYS A 2 10.99 0.23 4.95
C LYS A 2 9.67 0.43 4.20
N LEU A 3 9.60 -0.17 3.02
CA LEU A 3 8.44 -0.13 2.13
C LEU A 3 7.96 -1.55 1.87
N GLU A 4 6.67 -1.79 2.06
CA GLU A 4 6.01 -3.05 1.71
C GLU A 4 4.95 -2.78 0.64
N PHE A 5 5.21 -3.27 -0.57
CA PHE A 5 4.32 -3.12 -1.71
C PHE A 5 3.54 -4.42 -1.94
N TYR A 6 2.22 -4.33 -1.88
CA TYR A 6 1.30 -5.46 -2.01
C TYR A 6 0.52 -5.35 -3.31
N TYR A 7 0.45 -6.46 -4.04
CA TYR A 7 -0.37 -6.57 -5.25
C TYR A 7 -0.91 -8.00 -5.40
N ASP A 8 -2.02 -8.16 -6.11
CA ASP A 8 -2.54 -9.48 -6.49
C ASP A 8 -2.20 -9.73 -7.96
N LYS A 9 -1.25 -10.62 -8.25
CA LYS A 9 -0.83 -10.87 -9.65
C LYS A 9 -1.95 -11.35 -10.56
N ARG A 10 -3.04 -11.91 -10.01
CA ARG A 10 -4.17 -12.47 -10.77
C ARG A 10 -5.24 -11.42 -11.08
N LYS A 11 -5.31 -10.35 -10.27
CA LYS A 11 -6.42 -9.38 -10.32
C LYS A 11 -5.98 -7.94 -10.55
N SER A 12 -4.73 -7.60 -10.25
CA SER A 12 -4.19 -6.25 -10.46
C SER A 12 -3.87 -5.98 -11.93
N ASP A 13 -3.87 -4.71 -12.30
CA ASP A 13 -3.31 -4.24 -13.56
C ASP A 13 -1.80 -4.50 -13.61
N ILE A 14 -1.40 -5.48 -14.43
CA ILE A 14 -0.01 -5.95 -14.56
C ILE A 14 0.92 -4.87 -15.08
N GLU A 15 0.47 -4.04 -16.03
CA GLU A 15 1.30 -2.98 -16.59
C GLU A 15 1.59 -1.91 -15.53
N LYS A 16 0.55 -1.52 -14.77
CA LYS A 16 0.70 -0.59 -13.66
C LYS A 16 1.60 -1.13 -12.56
N VAL A 17 1.40 -2.39 -12.15
CA VAL A 17 2.24 -3.07 -11.14
C VAL A 17 3.70 -3.12 -11.60
N SER A 18 3.94 -3.46 -12.87
CA SER A 18 5.29 -3.51 -13.44
C SER A 18 5.98 -2.13 -13.42
N LYS A 19 5.28 -1.06 -13.82
CA LYS A 19 5.79 0.32 -13.76
C LYS A 19 6.10 0.74 -12.33
N LEU A 20 5.22 0.49 -11.37
CA LEU A 20 5.42 0.80 -9.96
C LEU A 20 6.60 0.02 -9.38
N THR A 21 6.70 -1.26 -9.67
CA THR A 21 7.79 -2.14 -9.23
C THR A 21 9.15 -1.61 -9.70
N LYS A 22 9.27 -1.21 -10.98
CA LYS A 22 10.50 -0.61 -11.51
C LYS A 22 10.88 0.67 -10.77
N LYS A 23 9.90 1.57 -10.52
CA LYS A 23 10.14 2.80 -9.76
C LYS A 23 10.57 2.52 -8.31
N LEU A 24 9.91 1.59 -7.63
CA LEU A 24 10.25 1.18 -6.26
C LEU A 24 11.63 0.55 -6.19
N GLN A 25 12.00 -0.31 -7.14
CA GLN A 25 13.32 -0.95 -7.17
C GLN A 25 14.45 0.07 -7.31
N ASN A 26 14.25 1.18 -8.03
CA ASN A 26 15.22 2.26 -8.11
C ASN A 26 15.50 2.91 -6.75
N LEU A 27 14.55 2.84 -5.80
CA LEU A 27 14.73 3.36 -4.44
C LEU A 27 15.62 2.47 -3.55
N LYS A 28 15.87 1.20 -3.92
CA LYS A 28 16.81 0.34 -3.17
C LYS A 28 18.21 0.95 -3.06
N LYS A 29 18.60 1.78 -4.02
CA LYS A 29 19.88 2.50 -4.03
C LYS A 29 20.03 3.53 -2.90
N LYS A 30 18.97 3.82 -2.14
CA LYS A 30 18.91 4.85 -1.10
C LYS A 30 18.82 4.29 0.32
N ASN A 31 19.33 3.08 0.58
CA ASN A 31 19.17 2.36 1.86
C ASN A 31 17.70 2.16 2.29
N ILE A 32 16.77 2.15 1.33
CA ILE A 32 15.35 1.87 1.59
C ILE A 32 15.14 0.36 1.46
N GLN A 33 14.72 -0.28 2.54
CA GLN A 33 14.34 -1.68 2.49
C GLN A 33 13.01 -1.82 1.74
N LEU A 34 13.01 -2.57 0.64
CA LEU A 34 11.81 -2.80 -0.17
C LEU A 34 11.42 -4.28 -0.16
N LYS A 35 10.18 -4.56 0.25
CA LYS A 35 9.51 -5.85 0.03
C LYS A 35 8.41 -5.69 -1.00
N ILE A 36 8.35 -6.62 -1.95
CA ILE A 36 7.31 -6.72 -2.97
C ILE A 36 6.60 -8.05 -2.73
N ILE A 37 5.30 -8.00 -2.46
CA ILE A 37 4.52 -9.10 -1.91
C ILE A 37 3.34 -9.35 -2.85
N ASP A 38 3.33 -10.52 -3.47
CA ASP A 38 2.18 -11.03 -4.20
C ASP A 38 1.21 -11.70 -3.22
N ILE A 39 -0.02 -11.20 -3.14
CA ILE A 39 -1.06 -11.70 -2.23
C ILE A 39 -1.99 -12.74 -2.88
N SER A 40 -1.75 -13.12 -4.14
CA SER A 40 -2.65 -13.99 -4.90
C SER A 40 -2.84 -15.40 -4.33
N SER A 41 -1.93 -15.85 -3.45
CA SER A 41 -2.01 -17.12 -2.73
C SER A 41 -2.53 -16.99 -1.30
N MET A 42 -2.79 -15.76 -0.83
CA MET A 42 -3.29 -15.51 0.52
C MET A 42 -4.82 -15.64 0.57
N SER A 43 -5.31 -16.10 1.71
CA SER A 43 -6.75 -16.09 2.04
C SER A 43 -7.27 -14.66 2.24
N GLU A 44 -8.59 -14.46 2.14
CA GLU A 44 -9.21 -13.16 2.42
C GLU A 44 -8.89 -12.67 3.84
N ASP A 45 -8.82 -13.57 4.83
CA ASP A 45 -8.49 -13.24 6.23
C ASP A 45 -7.05 -12.77 6.41
N GLU A 46 -6.09 -13.38 5.70
CA GLU A 46 -4.69 -12.95 5.71
C GLU A 46 -4.53 -11.56 5.07
N VAL A 47 -5.19 -11.34 3.93
CA VAL A 47 -5.22 -10.03 3.27
C VAL A 47 -5.87 -8.99 4.17
N PHE A 48 -6.96 -9.36 4.86
CA PHE A 48 -7.65 -8.48 5.79
C PHE A 48 -6.76 -8.08 6.97
N ARG A 49 -6.02 -9.01 7.58
CA ARG A 49 -5.05 -8.71 8.64
C ARG A 49 -3.95 -7.74 8.19
N ILE A 50 -3.49 -7.84 6.94
CA ILE A 50 -2.55 -6.87 6.37
C ILE A 50 -3.21 -5.50 6.23
N TYR A 51 -4.44 -5.45 5.73
CA TYR A 51 -5.22 -4.22 5.63
C TYR A 51 -5.49 -3.58 7.00
N GLU A 52 -5.71 -4.35 8.06
CA GLU A 52 -5.89 -3.83 9.42
C GLU A 52 -4.66 -3.07 9.91
N ASN A 53 -3.44 -3.52 9.58
CA ASN A 53 -2.22 -2.77 9.91
C ASN A 53 -2.21 -1.39 9.24
N ALA A 54 -2.71 -1.29 8.02
CA ALA A 54 -2.83 -0.03 7.29
C ALA A 54 -3.83 0.95 7.93
N TRP A 55 -4.74 0.47 8.78
CA TRP A 55 -5.75 1.31 9.43
C TRP A 55 -5.15 2.26 10.45
N LYS A 56 -4.09 1.87 11.14
CA LYS A 56 -3.43 2.71 12.15
C LYS A 56 -3.00 4.07 11.61
N PRO A 57 -2.18 4.18 10.56
CA PRO A 57 -1.82 5.48 10.01
C PRO A 57 -3.05 6.23 9.47
N ALA A 58 -4.05 5.51 8.95
CA ALA A 58 -5.28 6.14 8.49
C ALA A 58 -6.09 6.80 9.61
N VAL A 59 -6.14 6.22 10.81
CA VAL A 59 -6.79 6.83 11.99
C VAL A 59 -5.99 8.05 12.43
N TYR A 60 -4.68 7.90 12.67
CA TYR A 60 -3.85 9.00 13.18
C TYR A 60 -3.80 10.19 12.23
N LYS A 61 -3.69 9.94 10.93
CA LYS A 61 -3.58 10.99 9.90
C LYS A 61 -4.91 11.37 9.25
N LYS A 62 -6.03 10.83 9.75
CA LYS A 62 -7.41 11.09 9.26
C LYS A 62 -7.61 10.77 7.77
N TYR A 63 -6.94 9.72 7.27
CA TYR A 63 -7.10 9.25 5.90
C TYR A 63 -8.30 8.31 5.75
N LYS A 64 -8.87 8.27 4.54
CA LYS A 64 -9.97 7.39 4.16
C LYS A 64 -9.47 6.24 3.29
N ILE A 65 -8.78 5.28 3.88
CA ILE A 65 -8.29 4.09 3.14
C ILE A 65 -9.41 3.12 2.75
N ARG A 66 -10.50 3.07 3.52
CA ARG A 66 -11.66 2.21 3.23
C ARG A 66 -12.33 2.55 1.91
N ARG A 67 -12.39 3.84 1.53
CA ARG A 67 -12.93 4.28 0.24
C ARG A 67 -12.06 3.85 -0.93
N VAL A 68 -10.76 3.70 -0.68
CA VAL A 68 -9.79 3.29 -1.68
C VAL A 68 -9.80 1.78 -1.85
N PHE A 69 -9.65 1.05 -0.75
CA PHE A 69 -9.45 -0.40 -0.71
C PHE A 69 -10.70 -1.21 -0.36
N GLY A 70 -11.89 -0.63 -0.40
CA GLY A 70 -13.09 -1.42 -0.18
C GLY A 70 -14.38 -0.65 -0.31
N THR A 71 -15.41 -1.20 0.33
CA THR A 71 -16.78 -0.68 0.30
C THR A 71 -17.30 -0.45 1.71
N HIS A 72 -18.52 0.07 1.82
CA HIS A 72 -19.19 0.17 3.11
C HIS A 72 -19.51 -1.21 3.73
N ARG A 73 -19.67 -2.29 2.95
CA ARG A 73 -19.99 -3.61 3.53
C ARG A 73 -18.78 -4.53 3.67
N ARG A 74 -17.76 -4.34 2.83
CA ARG A 74 -16.55 -5.16 2.83
C ARG A 74 -15.31 -4.25 2.84
N PRO A 75 -14.77 -3.89 4.02
CA PRO A 75 -13.51 -3.15 4.11
C PRO A 75 -12.35 -4.03 3.62
N GLY A 76 -11.33 -3.42 3.00
CA GLY A 76 -10.12 -4.12 2.58
C GLY A 76 -10.27 -5.09 1.40
N ILE A 77 -11.49 -5.35 0.88
CA ILE A 77 -11.73 -6.28 -0.24
C ILE A 77 -10.95 -5.95 -1.52
N HIS A 78 -10.53 -4.71 -1.70
CA HIS A 78 -9.71 -4.29 -2.84
C HIS A 78 -8.23 -4.09 -2.49
N PHE A 79 -7.81 -4.41 -1.27
CA PHE A 79 -6.40 -4.32 -0.87
C PHE A 79 -5.56 -5.31 -1.67
N GLY A 80 -4.45 -4.85 -2.23
CA GLY A 80 -3.59 -5.60 -3.15
C GLY A 80 -4.20 -5.81 -4.55
N ILE A 81 -5.51 -6.01 -4.70
CA ILE A 81 -6.17 -5.92 -6.02
C ILE A 81 -5.89 -4.55 -6.63
N LYS A 82 -6.21 -3.50 -5.87
CA LYS A 82 -5.60 -2.19 -6.04
C LYS A 82 -4.25 -2.23 -5.33
N PRO A 83 -3.14 -2.01 -6.04
CA PRO A 83 -1.82 -2.08 -5.42
C PRO A 83 -1.74 -1.14 -4.22
N ALA A 84 -1.16 -1.63 -3.14
CA ALA A 84 -1.03 -0.91 -1.89
C ALA A 84 0.44 -0.81 -1.47
N LEU A 85 0.81 0.29 -0.86
CA LEU A 85 2.15 0.53 -0.33
C LEU A 85 2.02 0.92 1.14
N LEU A 86 2.61 0.12 2.03
CA LEU A 86 2.78 0.46 3.43
C LEU A 86 4.18 1.03 3.65
N VAL A 87 4.24 2.16 4.35
CA VAL A 87 5.47 2.86 4.68
C VAL A 87 5.73 2.69 6.16
N TYR A 88 6.95 2.33 6.51
CA TYR A 88 7.42 2.19 7.88
C TYR A 88 8.64 3.09 8.06
N GLU A 89 8.57 4.00 9.03
CA GLU A 89 9.76 4.69 9.52
C GLU A 89 10.45 3.83 10.56
N SER A 90 11.78 3.83 10.56
CA SER A 90 12.59 3.03 11.50
C SER A 90 12.19 1.53 11.51
N ASP A 91 12.31 0.86 12.65
CA ASP A 91 11.92 -0.55 12.87
C ASP A 91 10.51 -0.67 13.49
N ASP A 92 9.62 0.26 13.18
CA ASP A 92 8.28 0.29 13.76
C ASP A 92 7.47 -0.97 13.40
N LYS A 93 6.75 -1.49 14.41
CA LYS A 93 5.85 -2.65 14.24
C LYS A 93 4.68 -2.37 13.30
N TYR A 94 4.28 -1.10 13.16
CA TYR A 94 3.10 -0.70 12.40
C TYR A 94 3.49 0.36 11.35
N PRO A 95 2.79 0.41 10.20
CA PRO A 95 3.08 1.39 9.18
C PRO A 95 2.78 2.80 9.66
N THR A 96 3.65 3.74 9.32
CA THR A 96 3.49 5.18 9.55
C THR A 96 2.69 5.85 8.43
N ASP A 97 2.59 5.22 7.26
CA ASP A 97 1.75 5.68 6.15
C ASP A 97 1.26 4.53 5.25
N VAL A 98 0.27 4.81 4.42
CA VAL A 98 -0.35 3.87 3.47
C VAL A 98 -0.75 4.61 2.21
N TYR A 99 -0.45 4.04 1.05
CA TYR A 99 -0.85 4.57 -0.26
C TYR A 99 -1.46 3.48 -1.14
N PRO A 100 -2.39 3.83 -2.05
CA PRO A 100 -3.12 5.10 -2.09
C PRO A 100 -4.00 5.33 -0.86
N HIS A 101 -4.24 6.60 -0.53
CA HIS A 101 -5.22 7.00 0.48
C HIS A 101 -6.02 8.22 0.01
N ASP A 102 -7.25 8.38 0.51
CA ASP A 102 -8.06 9.60 0.31
C ASP A 102 -7.86 10.54 1.50
N ILE A 103 -7.45 11.77 1.21
CA ILE A 103 -7.46 12.88 2.16
C ILE A 103 -8.34 13.99 1.59
N HIS A 104 -9.39 14.36 2.33
CA HIS A 104 -10.35 15.41 1.95
C HIS A 104 -10.93 15.27 0.53
N GLY A 105 -11.16 14.04 0.05
CA GLY A 105 -11.72 13.77 -1.28
C GLY A 105 -10.67 13.69 -2.40
N LYS A 106 -9.40 13.94 -2.09
CA LYS A 106 -8.29 13.78 -3.02
C LYS A 106 -7.56 12.46 -2.73
N VAL A 107 -7.46 11.61 -3.75
CA VAL A 107 -6.65 10.39 -3.65
C VAL A 107 -5.18 10.73 -3.88
N ILE A 108 -4.35 10.48 -2.88
CA ILE A 108 -2.89 10.53 -2.98
C ILE A 108 -2.41 9.14 -3.38
N THR A 109 -1.74 9.04 -4.52
CA THR A 109 -1.33 7.74 -5.09
C THR A 109 0.06 7.32 -4.64
N ILE A 110 0.41 6.06 -4.92
CA ILE A 110 1.78 5.55 -4.73
C ILE A 110 2.75 6.39 -5.56
N GLU A 111 2.41 6.75 -6.80
CA GLU A 111 3.25 7.60 -7.64
C GLU A 111 3.48 8.98 -7.02
N ASN A 112 2.47 9.59 -6.39
CA ASN A 112 2.66 10.86 -5.69
C ASN A 112 3.67 10.73 -4.55
N PHE A 113 3.59 9.66 -3.75
CA PHE A 113 4.57 9.38 -2.71
C PHE A 113 5.98 9.14 -3.27
N LEU A 114 6.11 8.39 -4.35
CA LEU A 114 7.43 8.15 -4.97
C LEU A 114 8.08 9.44 -5.48
N MET A 115 7.30 10.46 -5.84
CA MET A 115 7.81 11.78 -6.22
C MET A 115 8.32 12.59 -5.02
N THR A 116 7.88 12.29 -3.79
CA THR A 116 8.37 12.97 -2.59
C THR A 116 9.69 12.39 -2.08
N ILE A 117 10.00 11.14 -2.42
CA ILE A 117 11.28 10.49 -2.08
C ILE A 117 12.36 10.90 -3.10
N LYS A 118 13.06 12.00 -2.81
CA LYS A 118 14.20 12.49 -3.59
C LYS A 118 15.42 11.58 -3.53
#